data_AF-A0A945FA44-F1
#
_entry.id   AF-A0A945FA44-F1
#
_cell.length_a   1.000
_cell.length_b   1.000
_cell.length_c   1.000
_cell.angle_alpha   90.00
_cell.angle_beta   90.00
_cell.angle_gamma   90.00
#
_symmetry.space_group_name_H-M   'P 1'
#
loop_
_entity.id
_entity.type
_entity.pdbx_description
1 polymer ?
#
loop_
_entity_poly.entity_id
_entity_poly.type
_entity_poly.pdbx_seq_one_letter_code
_entity_poly.pdbx_strand_id
1 'polypeptide(L)'
;MKHFITLIVLTVFLAPLQARAGSGYDYQLYKNSENYGIVVFPKKYIFKSLGDYIASISFDAVESGKAVMRRGSKNENETLMMPLEVQKKHSIEKFIVIQVLGQDAMLAGIYDPEWGLTLPSAQHGMEAMKENIPKTLNIFRGSNPRRQTGIPGRLTGLPSRG
;
A
#
# COMPACT_ATOMS: atom_id res chain seq x y z
N MET A 1 44.91 -20.35 -50.64
CA MET A 1 44.14 -19.11 -50.87
C MET A 1 42.99 -19.07 -49.87
N LYS A 2 42.85 -17.95 -49.13
CA LYS A 2 41.56 -17.28 -48.79
C LYS A 2 40.46 -18.14 -48.13
N HIS A 3 39.95 -17.90 -46.91
CA HIS A 3 39.84 -16.69 -46.08
C HIS A 3 39.64 -17.07 -44.60
N PHE A 4 40.25 -16.29 -43.70
CA PHE A 4 39.80 -16.10 -42.33
C PHE A 4 38.53 -15.24 -42.33
N ILE A 5 37.46 -15.65 -41.63
CA ILE A 5 36.49 -14.73 -41.00
C ILE A 5 35.99 -15.32 -39.67
N THR A 6 36.23 -14.52 -38.63
CA THR A 6 35.87 -14.57 -37.21
C THR A 6 34.36 -14.38 -36.95
N LEU A 7 33.79 -15.05 -35.92
CA LEU A 7 32.65 -14.53 -35.14
C LEU A 7 32.58 -15.23 -33.76
N ILE A 8 33.36 -14.79 -32.76
CA ILE A 8 32.96 -13.94 -31.62
C ILE A 8 31.47 -14.05 -31.20
N VAL A 9 31.27 -14.74 -30.07
CA VAL A 9 30.38 -14.45 -28.93
C VAL A 9 28.85 -14.40 -29.17
N LEU A 10 28.15 -15.36 -28.56
CA LEU A 10 26.80 -15.14 -28.01
C LEU A 10 26.70 -15.74 -26.59
N THR A 11 27.53 -15.23 -25.69
CA THR A 11 27.38 -15.38 -24.24
C THR A 11 26.61 -14.18 -23.66
N VAL A 12 25.34 -13.96 -24.03
CA VAL A 12 24.43 -13.10 -23.25
C VAL A 12 22.98 -13.51 -23.49
N PHE A 13 22.47 -14.48 -22.74
CA PHE A 13 21.02 -14.60 -22.48
C PHE A 13 20.71 -14.96 -21.02
N LEU A 14 21.61 -14.58 -20.11
CA LEU A 14 21.27 -14.31 -18.72
C LEU A 14 21.16 -12.79 -18.60
N ALA A 15 20.06 -12.23 -19.10
CA ALA A 15 19.65 -10.93 -18.59
C ALA A 15 19.31 -11.19 -17.10
N PRO A 16 20.05 -10.62 -16.12
CA PRO A 16 19.51 -10.57 -14.78
C PRO A 16 18.16 -9.86 -14.92
N LEU A 17 17.08 -10.54 -14.51
CA LEU A 17 15.81 -9.88 -14.24
C LEU A 17 16.15 -8.56 -13.60
N GLN A 18 15.73 -7.46 -14.23
CA GLN A 18 15.96 -6.12 -13.76
C GLN A 18 15.73 -6.08 -12.25
N ALA A 19 16.82 -6.15 -11.49
CA ALA A 19 16.79 -5.94 -10.07
C ALA A 19 16.53 -4.45 -9.94
N ARG A 20 15.25 -4.06 -10.02
CA ARG A 20 14.81 -2.72 -9.64
C ARG A 20 15.45 -2.49 -8.29
N ALA A 21 16.34 -1.50 -8.24
CA ALA A 21 17.07 -1.16 -7.04
C ALA A 21 16.05 -1.08 -5.89
N GLY A 22 16.17 -2.00 -4.94
CA GLY A 22 15.37 -1.95 -3.72
C GLY A 22 15.61 -0.57 -3.12
N SER A 23 14.55 0.11 -2.72
CA SER A 23 14.57 1.52 -2.33
C SER A 23 15.37 1.84 -1.05
N GLY A 24 16.20 0.91 -0.56
CA GLY A 24 16.87 0.94 0.74
C GLY A 24 15.93 0.75 1.93
N TYR A 25 14.70 1.27 1.82
CA TYR A 25 13.70 1.27 2.87
C TYR A 25 13.04 -0.10 3.05
N ASP A 26 12.91 -0.50 4.31
CA ASP A 26 12.08 -1.63 4.70
C ASP A 26 10.62 -1.18 4.77
N TYR A 27 9.69 -2.04 4.35
CA TYR A 27 8.26 -1.85 4.58
C TYR A 27 7.75 -2.84 5.63
N GLN A 28 6.61 -2.51 6.23
CA GLN A 28 5.74 -3.45 6.92
C GLN A 28 4.40 -3.50 6.20
N LEU A 29 3.96 -4.71 5.83
CA LEU A 29 2.63 -4.96 5.30
C LEU A 29 1.73 -5.45 6.42
N TYR A 30 0.56 -4.82 6.50
CA TYR A 30 -0.55 -5.25 7.33
C TYR A 30 -1.73 -5.65 6.44
N LYS A 31 -2.54 -6.60 6.91
CA LYS A 31 -3.69 -7.12 6.18
C LYS A 31 -4.86 -7.35 7.13
N ASN A 32 -6.09 -7.09 6.66
CA ASN A 32 -7.31 -7.43 7.40
C ASN A 32 -8.04 -8.65 6.83
N SER A 33 -9.13 -9.07 7.47
CA SER A 33 -9.97 -10.21 7.05
C SER A 33 -10.68 -10.02 5.71
N GLU A 34 -10.75 -8.79 5.20
CA GLU A 34 -11.31 -8.46 3.88
C GLU A 34 -10.27 -8.52 2.75
N ASN A 35 -9.02 -8.87 3.07
CA ASN A 35 -7.86 -8.86 2.17
C ASN A 35 -7.43 -7.45 1.70
N TYR A 36 -7.81 -6.39 2.40
CA TYR A 36 -7.23 -5.07 2.19
C TYR A 36 -5.87 -4.97 2.87
N GLY A 37 -4.98 -4.18 2.25
CA GLY A 37 -3.63 -3.97 2.76
C GLY A 37 -3.40 -2.56 3.32
N ILE A 38 -2.51 -2.45 4.29
CA ILE A 38 -1.81 -1.21 4.63
C ILE A 38 -0.32 -1.48 4.52
N VAL A 39 0.37 -0.76 3.64
CA VAL A 39 1.82 -0.82 3.48
C VAL A 39 2.42 0.42 4.11
N VAL A 40 3.27 0.24 5.13
CA VAL A 40 3.94 1.35 5.81
C VAL A 40 5.44 1.30 5.56
N PHE A 41 6.04 2.41 5.16
CA PHE A 41 7.49 2.56 5.03
C PHE A 41 7.92 3.98 5.43
N PRO A 42 9.17 4.19 5.85
CA PRO A 42 10.12 3.17 6.28
C PRO A 42 9.66 2.48 7.57
N LYS A 43 9.78 1.15 7.65
CA LYS A 43 9.37 0.33 8.81
C LYS A 43 9.98 0.82 10.13
N LYS A 44 11.24 1.27 10.10
CA LYS A 44 11.96 1.80 11.27
C LYS A 44 11.31 3.05 11.89
N TYR A 45 10.41 3.73 11.18
CA TYR A 45 9.73 4.93 11.65
C TYR A 45 8.28 4.68 12.05
N ILE A 46 7.82 3.43 12.06
CA ILE A 46 6.50 3.09 12.60
C ILE A 46 6.51 3.33 14.10
N PHE A 47 5.94 4.46 14.50
CA PHE A 47 5.82 4.84 15.90
C PHE A 47 4.62 4.16 16.55
N LYS A 48 4.64 4.08 17.88
CA LYS A 48 3.70 3.26 18.66
C LYS A 48 2.23 3.58 18.36
N SER A 49 1.83 4.85 18.32
CA SER A 49 0.43 5.21 18.07
C SER A 49 -0.07 4.85 16.68
N LEU A 50 0.79 4.89 15.64
CA LEU A 50 0.44 4.38 14.31
C LEU A 50 0.25 2.86 14.33
N GLY A 51 1.18 2.14 14.96
CA GLY A 51 1.10 0.68 15.09
C GLY A 51 -0.14 0.23 15.88
N ASP A 52 -0.39 0.86 17.03
CA ASP A 52 -1.56 0.60 17.87
C ASP A 52 -2.86 0.89 17.12
N TYR A 53 -2.91 1.99 16.36
CA TYR A 53 -4.08 2.33 15.55
C TYR A 53 -4.35 1.28 14.47
N ILE A 54 -3.34 0.89 13.70
CA ILE A 54 -3.48 -0.15 12.66
C ILE A 54 -4.00 -1.45 13.27
N ALA A 55 -3.46 -1.88 14.42
CA ALA A 55 -3.96 -3.06 15.13
C ALA A 55 -5.42 -2.88 15.60
N SER A 56 -5.79 -1.69 16.09
CA SER A 56 -7.16 -1.41 16.58
C SER A 56 -8.25 -1.52 15.51
N ILE A 57 -7.89 -1.35 14.23
CA ILE A 57 -8.79 -1.52 13.09
C ILE A 57 -8.70 -2.93 12.46
N SER A 58 -8.17 -3.90 13.22
CA SER A 58 -8.09 -5.33 12.83
C SER A 58 -7.21 -5.59 11.61
N PHE A 59 -6.08 -4.87 11.51
CA PHE A 59 -5.03 -5.16 10.54
C PHE A 59 -3.83 -5.82 11.23
N ASP A 60 -3.53 -7.04 10.82
CA ASP A 60 -2.42 -7.84 11.35
C ASP A 60 -1.17 -7.67 10.49
N ALA A 61 0.00 -7.61 11.12
CA ALA A 61 1.27 -7.61 10.41
C ALA A 61 1.51 -8.99 9.75
N VAL A 62 1.65 -9.03 8.42
CA VAL A 62 1.76 -10.30 7.67
C VAL A 62 3.09 -10.50 6.95
N GLU A 63 3.77 -9.42 6.55
CA GLU A 63 5.07 -9.53 5.89
C GLU A 63 5.88 -8.24 5.98
N SER A 64 7.20 -8.34 5.97
CA SER A 64 8.11 -7.20 5.83
C SER A 64 9.26 -7.55 4.91
N GLY A 65 9.82 -6.54 4.24
CA GLY A 65 10.96 -6.70 3.35
C GLY A 65 11.38 -5.36 2.76
N LYS A 66 12.12 -5.40 1.65
CA LYS A 66 12.55 -4.20 0.95
C LYS A 66 11.43 -3.65 0.07
N ALA A 67 11.13 -2.37 0.23
CA ALA A 67 10.18 -1.68 -0.63
C ALA A 67 10.79 -1.48 -2.02
N VAL A 68 9.95 -1.55 -3.04
CA VAL A 68 10.34 -1.38 -4.44
C VAL A 68 9.54 -0.23 -5.06
N MET A 69 10.19 0.56 -5.90
CA MET A 69 9.50 1.59 -6.68
C MET A 69 8.58 0.91 -7.69
N ARG A 70 7.28 1.21 -7.61
CA ARG A 70 6.24 0.60 -8.45
C ARG A 70 5.26 1.66 -8.94
N ARG A 71 4.77 1.46 -10.16
CA ARG A 71 3.68 2.23 -10.74
C ARG A 71 2.33 1.64 -10.35
N GLY A 72 1.31 2.50 -10.28
CA GLY A 72 -0.09 2.09 -10.21
C GLY A 72 -0.56 1.39 -11.49
N SER A 73 -1.74 0.76 -11.47
CA SER A 73 -2.28 0.01 -12.62
C SER A 73 -2.44 0.85 -13.89
N LYS A 74 -2.69 2.16 -13.76
CA LYS A 74 -2.79 3.12 -14.86
C LYS A 74 -1.45 3.67 -15.35
N ASN A 75 -0.34 3.32 -14.71
CA ASN A 75 1.02 3.84 -15.00
C ASN A 75 1.21 5.37 -14.87
N GLU A 76 0.24 6.07 -14.29
CA GLU A 76 0.28 7.54 -14.12
C GLU A 76 1.18 7.98 -12.96
N ASN A 77 1.18 7.21 -11.87
CA ASN A 77 1.88 7.55 -10.63
C ASN A 77 2.77 6.39 -10.18
N GLU A 78 3.86 6.73 -9.47
CA GLU A 78 4.77 5.77 -8.84
C GLU A 78 5.11 6.13 -7.41
N THR A 79 5.29 5.11 -6.57
CA THR A 79 5.78 5.25 -5.20
C THR A 79 6.41 3.95 -4.72
N LEU A 80 6.96 3.96 -3.50
CA LEU A 80 7.49 2.78 -2.84
C LEU A 80 6.36 1.93 -2.28
N MET A 81 6.42 0.62 -2.56
CA MET A 81 5.43 -0.36 -2.11
C MET A 81 6.10 -1.70 -1.81
N MET A 82 5.32 -2.66 -1.29
CA MET A 82 5.71 -4.07 -1.28
C MET A 82 5.97 -4.59 -2.72
N PRO A 83 6.84 -5.60 -2.91
CA PRO A 83 6.97 -6.29 -4.20
C PRO A 83 5.64 -6.85 -4.71
N LEU A 84 5.50 -6.95 -6.03
CA LEU A 84 4.26 -7.47 -6.65
C LEU A 84 4.02 -8.94 -6.26
N GLU A 85 5.08 -9.69 -6.05
CA GLU A 85 5.07 -11.08 -5.64
C GLU A 85 4.46 -11.22 -4.24
N VAL A 86 4.80 -10.31 -3.33
CA VAL A 86 4.24 -10.25 -1.97
C VAL A 86 2.76 -9.87 -2.01
N GLN A 87 2.41 -8.89 -2.84
CA GLN A 87 1.01 -8.51 -3.06
C GLN A 87 0.17 -9.72 -3.51
N LYS A 88 0.66 -10.48 -4.50
CA LYS A 88 0.00 -11.69 -5.01
C LYS A 88 -0.05 -12.80 -3.97
N LYS A 89 1.05 -13.04 -3.25
CA LYS A 89 1.16 -14.05 -2.18
C LYS A 89 0.08 -13.86 -1.11
N HIS A 90 -0.24 -12.61 -0.77
CA HIS A 90 -1.24 -12.28 0.26
C HIS A 90 -2.63 -11.97 -0.30
N SER A 91 -2.85 -12.13 -1.62
CA SER A 91 -4.13 -11.81 -2.29
C SER A 91 -4.63 -10.39 -2.00
N ILE A 92 -3.73 -9.41 -1.98
CA ILE A 92 -4.08 -8.01 -1.69
C ILE A 92 -4.34 -7.27 -2.99
N GLU A 93 -5.61 -6.93 -3.22
CA GLU A 93 -6.01 -6.20 -4.43
C GLU A 93 -5.99 -4.69 -4.22
N LYS A 94 -6.48 -4.22 -3.07
CA LYS A 94 -6.59 -2.80 -2.71
C LYS A 94 -5.80 -2.54 -1.44
N PHE A 95 -5.02 -1.46 -1.41
CA PHE A 95 -4.23 -1.13 -0.24
C PHE A 95 -3.95 0.35 -0.10
N ILE A 96 -3.72 0.77 1.14
CA ILE A 96 -3.26 2.11 1.50
C ILE A 96 -1.74 2.05 1.63
N VAL A 97 -1.07 3.05 1.07
CA VAL A 97 0.37 3.24 1.18
C VAL A 97 0.62 4.38 2.15
N ILE A 98 1.39 4.16 3.21
CA ILE A 98 1.73 5.18 4.21
C ILE A 98 3.24 5.37 4.21
N GLN A 99 3.67 6.56 3.84
CA GLN A 99 5.05 7.00 3.99
C GLN A 99 5.18 7.80 5.29
N VAL A 100 5.95 7.29 6.25
CA VAL A 100 6.24 8.00 7.50
C VAL A 100 7.44 8.92 7.29
N LEU A 101 7.23 10.22 7.48
CA LEU A 101 8.28 11.24 7.44
C LEU A 101 8.80 11.57 8.86
N GLY A 102 7.93 11.44 9.87
CA GLY A 102 8.21 11.66 11.29
C GLY A 102 6.97 11.32 12.15
N GLN A 103 7.02 11.61 13.45
CA GLN A 103 5.91 11.31 14.37
C GLN A 103 4.61 12.05 14.02
N ASP A 104 4.72 13.27 13.47
CA ASP A 104 3.57 14.13 13.18
C ASP A 104 3.27 14.27 11.68
N ALA A 105 4.07 13.65 10.81
CA ALA A 105 3.99 13.83 9.37
C ALA A 105 4.05 12.48 8.64
N MET A 106 2.96 12.15 7.98
CA MET A 106 2.83 11.00 7.09
C MET A 106 2.25 11.44 5.75
N LEU A 107 2.65 10.77 4.67
CA LEU A 107 1.95 10.88 3.39
C LEU A 107 1.15 9.59 3.18
N ALA A 108 -0.06 9.71 2.65
CA ALA A 108 -0.91 8.56 2.34
C ALA A 108 -1.29 8.53 0.86
N GLY A 109 -1.09 7.37 0.22
CA GLY A 109 -1.56 7.06 -1.13
C GLY A 109 -2.49 5.84 -1.10
N ILE A 110 -3.24 5.67 -2.17
CA ILE A 110 -4.21 4.58 -2.33
C ILE A 110 -3.86 3.85 -3.60
N TYR A 111 -3.76 2.52 -3.53
CA TYR A 111 -3.74 1.65 -4.69
C TYR A 111 -5.09 0.97 -4.82
N ASP A 112 -5.75 1.18 -5.96
CA ASP A 112 -6.92 0.44 -6.40
C ASP A 112 -6.67 -0.03 -7.86
N PRO A 113 -6.91 -1.30 -8.22
CA PRO A 113 -6.68 -1.78 -9.58
C PRO A 113 -7.48 -1.01 -10.63
N GLU A 114 -8.66 -0.49 -10.29
CA GLU A 114 -9.53 0.25 -11.21
C GLU A 114 -9.08 1.70 -11.42
N TRP A 115 -8.67 2.38 -10.34
CA TRP A 115 -8.32 3.81 -10.36
C TRP A 115 -6.82 4.07 -10.51
N GLY A 116 -5.98 3.08 -10.22
CA GLY A 116 -4.54 3.22 -10.18
C GLY A 116 -4.02 3.61 -8.81
N LEU A 117 -2.86 4.29 -8.81
CA LEU A 117 -2.20 4.77 -7.61
C LEU A 117 -2.49 6.26 -7.45
N THR A 118 -2.95 6.70 -6.28
CA THR A 118 -3.03 8.13 -5.96
C THR A 118 -1.68 8.63 -5.43
N LEU A 119 -1.30 9.87 -5.78
CA LEU A 119 -0.10 10.49 -5.24
C LEU A 119 -0.32 10.91 -3.78
N PRO A 120 0.56 10.50 -2.86
CA PRO A 120 0.60 11.05 -1.50
C PRO A 120 1.06 12.52 -1.56
N SER A 121 0.12 13.45 -1.72
CA SER A 121 0.42 14.87 -1.98
C SER A 121 0.30 15.77 -0.73
N ALA A 122 -0.48 15.35 0.27
CA ALA A 122 -0.67 16.08 1.52
C ALA A 122 -0.02 15.36 2.70
N GLN A 123 0.60 16.15 3.60
CA GLN A 123 1.05 15.65 4.89
C GLN A 123 -0.13 15.55 5.85
N HIS A 124 -0.23 14.40 6.50
CA HIS A 124 -1.28 14.06 7.46
C HIS A 124 -0.66 13.69 8.80
N GLY A 125 -1.18 14.29 9.86
CA GLY A 125 -0.94 13.83 11.23
C GLY A 125 -1.85 12.65 11.59
N MET A 126 -1.71 12.16 12.82
CA MET A 126 -2.42 10.96 13.26
C MET A 126 -3.95 11.11 13.24
N GLU A 127 -4.49 12.27 13.61
CA GLU A 127 -5.95 12.50 13.61
C GLU A 127 -6.55 12.44 12.20
N ALA A 128 -5.88 13.04 11.21
CA ALA A 128 -6.30 12.96 9.82
C ALA A 128 -6.24 11.51 9.29
N MET A 129 -5.25 10.72 9.73
CA MET A 129 -5.16 9.31 9.36
C MET A 129 -6.30 8.48 9.95
N LYS A 130 -6.64 8.70 11.23
CA LYS A 130 -7.77 8.04 11.90
C LYS A 130 -9.10 8.37 11.23
N GLU A 131 -9.25 9.58 10.72
CA GLU A 131 -10.46 10.00 10.00
C GLU A 131 -10.54 9.41 8.59
N ASN A 132 -9.43 9.40 7.86
CA ASN A 132 -9.44 9.07 6.42
C ASN A 132 -9.29 7.58 6.12
N ILE A 133 -8.57 6.81 6.93
CA ILE A 133 -8.41 5.36 6.69
C ILE A 133 -9.78 4.65 6.67
N PRO A 134 -10.70 4.84 7.63
CA PRO A 134 -12.01 4.20 7.59
C PRO A 134 -12.85 4.61 6.38
N LYS A 135 -12.75 5.88 5.95
CA LYS A 135 -13.42 6.37 4.73
C LYS A 135 -12.88 5.65 3.49
N THR A 136 -11.56 5.51 3.37
CA THR A 136 -10.93 4.75 2.28
C THR A 136 -11.34 3.29 2.29
N LEU A 137 -11.41 2.65 3.46
CA LEU A 137 -11.87 1.26 3.56
C LEU A 137 -13.34 1.11 3.14
N ASN A 138 -14.20 2.07 3.49
CA ASN A 138 -15.59 2.09 3.00
C ASN A 138 -15.67 2.26 1.48
N ILE A 139 -14.80 3.10 0.91
CA ILE A 139 -14.66 3.26 -0.54
C ILE A 139 -14.21 1.94 -1.19
N PHE A 140 -13.25 1.21 -0.61
CA PHE A 140 -12.82 -0.09 -1.10
C PHE A 140 -13.94 -1.13 -1.15
N ARG A 141 -14.83 -1.11 -0.16
CA ARG A 141 -16.01 -1.99 -0.07
C ARG A 141 -17.09 -1.64 -1.09
N GLY A 142 -17.07 -0.42 -1.64
CA GLY A 142 -18.08 0.09 -2.56
C GLY A 142 -19.49 0.09 -1.96
N SER A 143 -20.50 -0.10 -2.80
CA SER A 143 -21.92 -0.07 -2.41
C SER A 143 -22.39 -1.28 -1.59
N ASN A 144 -21.48 -2.11 -1.04
CA ASN A 144 -21.84 -3.36 -0.38
C ASN A 144 -22.24 -3.13 1.10
N PRO A 145 -23.53 -3.12 1.46
CA PRO A 145 -23.98 -2.69 2.79
C PRO A 145 -23.67 -3.70 3.89
N ARG A 146 -23.42 -4.97 3.54
CA ARG A 146 -23.20 -6.07 4.49
C ARG A 146 -21.82 -6.05 5.19
N ARG A 147 -20.92 -5.13 4.82
CA ARG A 147 -19.54 -5.06 5.34
C ARG A 147 -19.14 -3.71 5.91
N GLN A 148 -20.10 -2.80 6.14
CA GLN A 148 -19.85 -1.57 6.89
C GLN A 148 -19.61 -1.89 8.37
N THR A 149 -18.38 -2.21 8.73
CA THR A 149 -17.99 -2.36 10.13
C THR A 149 -17.41 -1.05 10.66
N GLY A 150 -18.09 -0.48 11.66
CA GLY A 150 -17.43 0.16 12.81
C GLY A 150 -17.36 1.69 12.87
N ILE A 151 -18.50 2.36 13.12
CA ILE A 151 -18.60 3.26 14.30
C ILE A 151 -19.94 2.94 14.99
N PRO A 152 -19.95 2.36 16.21
CA PRO A 152 -21.17 2.26 16.98
C PRO A 152 -21.48 3.62 17.63
N GLY A 153 -22.60 4.21 17.20
CA GLY A 153 -23.49 5.02 18.03
C GLY A 153 -23.09 6.46 18.37
N ARG A 154 -23.55 7.42 17.57
CA ARG A 154 -24.21 8.65 18.09
C ARG A 154 -24.98 9.39 16.99
N LEU A 155 -26.24 9.04 16.82
CA LEU A 155 -27.35 9.97 16.59
C LEU A 155 -28.65 9.22 16.86
N THR A 156 -28.90 9.10 18.15
CA THR A 156 -30.20 8.83 18.76
C THR A 156 -31.25 9.81 18.23
N GLY A 157 -32.38 9.25 17.79
CA GLY A 157 -33.74 9.77 18.00
C GLY A 157 -34.05 11.20 17.58
N LEU A 158 -34.78 11.35 16.48
CA LEU A 158 -35.75 12.44 16.33
C LEU A 158 -37.16 11.84 16.31
N PRO A 159 -38.09 12.33 17.14
CA PRO A 159 -39.49 11.93 17.05
C PRO A 159 -40.10 12.61 15.81
N SER A 160 -40.70 11.80 14.92
CA SER A 160 -41.56 12.32 13.87
C SER A 160 -42.86 12.81 14.52
N ARG A 161 -43.01 14.14 14.64
CA ARG A 161 -44.31 14.79 14.78
C ARG A 161 -44.74 15.24 13.39
N GLY A 162 -45.96 14.87 13.01
CA GLY A 162 -46.61 15.21 11.76
C GLY A 162 -47.65 14.16 11.43
#